data_AF-A0A484ZGZ0-F1
#
_entry.id   AF-A0A484ZGZ0-F1
#
_cell.length_a   1.000
_cell.length_b   1.000
_cell.length_c   1.000
_cell.angle_alpha   90.00
_cell.angle_beta   90.00
_cell.angle_gamma   90.00
#
_symmetry.space_group_name_H-M   'P 1'
#
loop_
_entity.id
_entity.type
_entity.pdbx_description
1 polymer ?
#
loop_
_entity_poly.entity_id
_entity_poly.type
_entity_poly.pdbx_seq_one_letter_code
_entity_poly.pdbx_strand_id
1 'polypeptide(L)'
;MSNDSTEAFEKRRAEYHERYLDIQIVLKGQEGMTFSNLPAGEPTDNWLADKDIAFLPAGEQEQQVILQEGDFVVFYPGEVHKPLCAVGEPAHVRKAVVKMLVSQL
;
A
#
# COMPACT_ATOMS: atom_id res chain seq x y z
N MET A 1 7.48 -11.25 -5.82
CA MET A 1 6.16 -11.83 -5.53
C MET A 1 6.12 -12.13 -4.04
N SER A 2 5.15 -11.59 -3.33
CA SER A 2 4.95 -11.91 -1.91
C SER A 2 3.74 -12.84 -1.76
N ASN A 3 3.77 -13.65 -0.71
CA ASN A 3 2.71 -14.57 -0.36
C ASN A 3 2.36 -14.27 1.10
N ASP A 4 1.50 -13.28 1.27
CA ASP A 4 1.22 -12.68 2.56
C ASP A 4 -0.16 -13.13 3.06
N SER A 5 -0.41 -12.91 4.34
CA SER A 5 -1.76 -12.90 4.87
C SER A 5 -2.18 -11.45 5.01
N THR A 6 -3.40 -11.13 4.58
CA THR A 6 -4.03 -9.89 5.02
C THR A 6 -4.22 -9.94 6.54
N GLU A 7 -4.32 -8.77 7.18
CA GLU A 7 -4.57 -8.66 8.62
C GLU A 7 -5.71 -7.68 8.90
N ALA A 8 -6.21 -7.72 10.13
CA ALA A 8 -7.16 -6.74 10.62
C ALA A 8 -6.64 -5.31 10.37
N PHE A 9 -7.54 -4.41 9.97
CA PHE A 9 -7.22 -3.05 9.57
C PHE A 9 -6.29 -2.32 10.56
N GLU A 10 -6.58 -2.40 11.86
CA GLU A 10 -5.82 -1.76 12.94
C GLU A 10 -4.38 -2.27 13.13
N LYS A 11 -4.06 -3.44 12.54
CA LYS A 11 -2.70 -4.00 12.56
C LYS A 11 -1.86 -3.57 11.36
N ARG A 12 -2.48 -2.97 10.35
CA ARG A 12 -1.80 -2.49 9.15
C ARG A 12 -1.41 -1.03 9.34
N ARG A 13 -0.27 -0.64 8.75
CA ARG A 13 0.22 0.74 8.75
C ARG A 13 0.09 1.31 7.35
N ALA A 14 -0.19 2.61 7.27
CA ALA A 14 -0.10 3.31 6.01
C ALA A 14 1.36 3.63 5.69
N GLU A 15 1.68 3.72 4.41
CA GLU A 15 3.00 4.01 3.89
C GLU A 15 2.94 4.92 2.67
N TYR A 16 4.06 5.54 2.34
CA TYR A 16 4.28 6.24 1.07
C TYR A 16 5.78 6.20 0.70
N HIS A 17 6.05 6.57 -0.55
CA HIS A 17 7.37 6.56 -1.19
C HIS A 17 7.72 7.94 -1.76
N GLU A 18 8.99 8.24 -2.01
CA GLU A 18 9.42 9.53 -2.60
C GLU A 18 10.01 9.38 -4.01
N ARG A 19 10.62 8.24 -4.33
CA ARG A 19 11.35 8.05 -5.59
C ARG A 19 10.64 7.10 -6.54
N TYR A 20 10.05 6.04 -6.01
CA TYR A 20 9.39 5.01 -6.79
C TYR A 20 7.87 5.15 -6.72
N LEU A 21 7.19 4.94 -7.85
CA LEU A 21 5.79 4.61 -7.83
C LEU A 21 5.61 3.10 -7.65
N ASP A 22 4.46 2.73 -7.13
CA ASP A 22 4.02 1.36 -6.93
C ASP A 22 2.97 0.97 -7.94
N ILE A 23 3.12 -0.20 -8.56
CA ILE A 23 2.02 -0.90 -9.22
C ILE A 23 1.80 -2.20 -8.43
N GLN A 24 0.71 -2.25 -7.68
CA GLN A 24 0.36 -3.42 -6.87
C GLN A 24 -0.74 -4.21 -7.55
N ILE A 25 -0.49 -5.49 -7.79
CA ILE A 25 -1.37 -6.39 -8.58
C ILE A 25 -1.71 -7.60 -7.72
N VAL A 26 -3.00 -7.87 -7.53
CA VAL A 26 -3.47 -9.09 -6.86
C VAL A 26 -3.43 -10.25 -7.85
N LEU A 27 -2.57 -11.23 -7.61
CA LEU A 27 -2.38 -12.41 -8.46
C LEU A 27 -3.20 -13.61 -8.02
N LYS A 28 -3.65 -13.64 -6.76
CA LYS A 28 -4.57 -14.64 -6.22
C LYS A 28 -5.14 -14.15 -4.90
N GLY A 29 -6.43 -14.38 -4.68
CA GLY A 29 -7.13 -13.96 -3.46
C GLY A 29 -7.69 -12.55 -3.58
N GLN A 30 -7.82 -11.86 -2.45
CA GLN A 30 -8.42 -10.54 -2.35
C GLN A 30 -7.70 -9.74 -1.26
N GLU A 31 -7.58 -8.42 -1.44
CA GLU A 31 -7.16 -7.52 -0.36
C GLU A 31 -8.01 -6.26 -0.32
N GLY A 32 -8.17 -5.71 0.88
CA GLY A 32 -8.53 -4.31 1.05
C GLY A 32 -7.28 -3.46 0.86
N MET A 33 -7.35 -2.53 -0.08
CA MET A 33 -6.35 -1.49 -0.26
C MET A 33 -6.95 -0.19 0.27
N THR A 34 -6.41 0.28 1.40
CA THR A 34 -6.82 1.54 1.99
C THR A 34 -5.88 2.64 1.51
N PHE A 35 -6.38 3.83 1.24
CA PHE A 35 -5.60 4.97 0.74
C PHE A 35 -6.18 6.30 1.21
N SER A 36 -5.41 7.38 1.04
CA SER A 36 -5.89 8.74 1.22
C SER A 36 -5.48 9.61 0.04
N ASN A 37 -6.37 10.52 -0.37
CA ASN A 37 -6.07 11.56 -1.35
C ASN A 37 -5.50 12.83 -0.71
N LEU A 38 -5.36 12.86 0.62
CA LEU A 38 -4.74 13.96 1.34
C LEU A 38 -3.21 13.76 1.37
N PRO A 39 -2.43 14.86 1.47
CA PRO A 39 -0.99 14.77 1.66
C PRO A 39 -0.62 13.92 2.88
N ALA A 40 0.52 13.25 2.81
CA ALA A 40 1.05 12.51 3.95
C ALA A 40 1.25 13.44 5.16
N GLY A 41 0.78 12.98 6.32
CA GLY A 41 1.07 13.61 7.60
C GLY A 41 2.48 13.29 8.11
N GLU A 42 2.74 13.58 9.38
CA GLU A 42 4.03 13.29 10.00
C GLU A 42 4.25 11.77 10.14
N PRO A 43 5.34 11.22 9.56
CA PRO A 43 5.59 9.79 9.64
C PRO A 43 6.06 9.37 11.04
N THR A 44 5.63 8.17 11.44
CA THR A 44 6.09 7.52 12.68
C THR A 44 7.46 6.86 12.49
N ASP A 45 7.73 6.33 11.29
CA ASP A 45 9.06 5.88 10.88
C ASP A 45 9.36 6.49 9.51
N ASN A 46 10.52 7.13 9.36
CA ASN A 46 10.94 7.73 8.10
C ASN A 46 12.27 7.13 7.63
N TRP A 47 12.21 6.32 6.58
CA TRP A 47 13.35 5.68 5.91
C TRP A 47 13.35 6.00 4.41
N LEU A 48 12.92 7.22 4.05
CA LEU A 48 12.81 7.64 2.64
C LEU A 48 14.18 7.68 1.95
N ALA A 49 15.20 8.19 2.65
CA ALA A 49 16.55 8.32 2.10
C ALA A 49 17.19 6.98 1.71
N ASP A 50 17.05 5.96 2.56
CA ASP A 50 17.70 4.66 2.43
C ASP A 50 16.81 3.61 1.75
N LYS A 51 15.54 3.51 2.15
CA LYS A 51 14.61 2.44 1.72
C LYS A 51 13.45 2.92 0.86
N ASP A 52 13.36 4.23 0.61
CA ASP A 52 12.23 4.85 -0.08
C ASP A 52 10.88 4.59 0.58
N ILE A 53 10.82 4.52 1.91
CA ILE A 53 9.55 4.27 2.60
C ILE A 53 9.43 5.09 3.89
N ALA A 54 8.25 5.65 4.10
CA ALA A 54 7.84 6.22 5.37
C ALA A 54 6.50 5.61 5.79
N PHE A 55 6.33 5.39 7.10
CA PHE A 55 5.13 4.80 7.66
C PHE A 55 4.35 5.80 8.51
N LEU A 56 3.02 5.71 8.48
CA LEU A 56 2.09 6.47 9.30
C LEU A 56 1.21 5.52 10.13
N PRO A 57 0.74 5.97 11.32
CA PRO A 57 -0.20 5.18 12.12
C PRO A 57 -1.55 5.00 11.40
N ALA A 58 -2.05 6.06 10.75
CA ALA A 58 -3.20 6.03 9.85
C ALA A 58 -3.12 7.21 8.87
N GLY A 59 -3.75 7.08 7.70
CA GLY A 59 -4.04 8.22 6.83
C GLY A 59 -5.21 9.05 7.36
N GLU A 60 -5.30 10.31 6.95
CA GLU A 60 -6.51 11.12 7.14
C GLU A 60 -7.53 10.82 6.04
N GLN A 61 -8.83 10.86 6.34
CA GLN A 61 -9.90 10.59 5.35
C GLN A 61 -9.67 9.32 4.53
N GLU A 62 -9.27 8.23 5.20
CA GLU A 62 -8.99 6.94 4.56
C GLU A 62 -10.22 6.43 3.79
N GLN A 63 -9.98 6.03 2.54
CA GLN A 63 -10.91 5.32 1.68
C GLN A 63 -10.39 3.91 1.44
N GLN A 64 -11.29 2.96 1.22
CA GLN A 64 -10.89 1.59 0.93
C GLN A 64 -11.49 1.14 -0.40
N VAL A 65 -10.63 0.56 -1.23
CA VAL A 65 -11.03 -0.23 -2.39
C VAL A 65 -10.73 -1.70 -2.13
N ILE A 66 -11.63 -2.56 -2.59
CA ILE A 66 -11.45 -4.01 -2.50
C ILE A 66 -10.89 -4.48 -3.84
N LEU A 67 -9.70 -5.05 -3.83
CA LEU A 67 -9.02 -5.56 -5.02
C LEU A 67 -9.22 -7.08 -5.13
N GLN A 68 -9.74 -7.52 -6.27
CA GLN A 68 -9.93 -8.92 -6.64
C GLN A 68 -8.71 -9.43 -7.42
N GLU A 69 -8.66 -10.75 -7.65
CA GLU A 69 -7.67 -11.35 -8.54
C GLU A 69 -7.71 -10.70 -9.94
N GLY A 70 -6.56 -10.20 -10.39
CA GLY A 70 -6.39 -9.48 -11.65
C GLY A 70 -6.46 -7.95 -11.52
N ASP A 71 -7.01 -7.42 -10.43
CA ASP A 71 -7.03 -5.97 -10.20
C ASP A 71 -5.64 -5.44 -9.86
N PHE A 72 -5.42 -4.17 -10.21
CA PHE A 72 -4.21 -3.45 -9.85
C PHE A 72 -4.51 -2.02 -9.43
N VAL A 73 -3.62 -1.47 -8.63
CA VAL A 73 -3.59 -0.05 -8.24
C VAL A 73 -2.22 0.53 -8.51
N VAL A 74 -2.19 1.83 -8.76
CA VAL A 74 -0.96 2.60 -8.93
C VAL A 74 -0.90 3.69 -7.87
N PHE A 75 0.20 3.79 -7.15
CA PHE A 75 0.47 4.87 -6.20
C PHE A 75 1.74 5.62 -6.59
N TYR A 76 1.62 6.90 -6.89
CA TYR A 76 2.73 7.80 -7.15
C TYR A 76 3.45 8.19 -5.85
N PRO A 77 4.68 8.73 -5.94
CA PRO A 77 5.36 9.30 -4.80
C PRO A 77 4.49 10.28 -4.01
N GLY A 78 4.48 10.12 -2.68
CA GLY A 78 3.67 10.90 -1.75
C GLY A 78 2.25 10.40 -1.54
N GLU A 79 1.73 9.48 -2.37
CA GLU A 79 0.38 8.95 -2.20
C GLU A 79 0.32 7.91 -1.07
N VAL A 80 -0.46 8.24 -0.04
CA VAL A 80 -0.59 7.41 1.16
C VAL A 80 -1.47 6.20 0.87
N HIS A 81 -0.93 5.02 1.13
CA HIS A 81 -1.64 3.76 0.94
C HIS A 81 -1.31 2.76 2.06
N LYS A 82 -2.21 1.83 2.32
CA LYS A 82 -2.17 0.84 3.40
C LYS A 82 -2.61 -0.49 2.81
N PRO A 83 -1.65 -1.31 2.31
CA PRO A 83 -1.94 -2.58 1.67
C PRO A 83 -2.22 -3.69 2.68
N LEU A 84 -2.70 -4.83 2.18
CA LEU A 84 -2.94 -6.06 2.95
C LEU A 84 -3.97 -5.91 4.10
N CYS A 85 -4.94 -5.02 3.97
CA CYS A 85 -6.08 -5.01 4.89
C CYS A 85 -7.02 -6.20 4.57
N ALA A 86 -7.51 -6.89 5.60
CA ALA A 86 -8.47 -7.97 5.44
C ALA A 86 -9.85 -7.44 4.99
N VAL A 87 -10.53 -8.20 4.14
CA VAL A 87 -11.93 -7.98 3.76
C VAL A 87 -12.77 -9.03 4.50
N GLY A 88 -13.21 -8.67 5.70
CA GLY A 88 -13.71 -9.63 6.68
C GLY A 88 -12.55 -10.26 7.45
N GLU A 89 -12.44 -11.59 7.43
CA GLU A 89 -11.39 -12.32 8.15
C GLU A 89 -10.04 -12.30 7.39
N PRO A 90 -8.89 -12.27 8.11
CA PRO A 90 -7.56 -12.46 7.54
C PRO A 90 -7.49 -13.68 6.59
N ALA A 91 -6.92 -13.47 5.41
CA ALA A 91 -6.79 -14.50 4.39
C ALA A 91 -5.48 -14.37 3.61
N HIS A 92 -5.02 -15.49 3.04
CA HIS A 92 -3.85 -15.47 2.17
C HIS A 92 -4.13 -14.73 0.86
N VAL A 93 -3.19 -13.87 0.48
CA VAL A 93 -3.17 -13.17 -0.79
C VAL A 93 -1.80 -13.31 -1.43
N ARG A 94 -1.77 -13.52 -2.74
CA ARG A 94 -0.56 -13.52 -3.53
C ARG A 94 -0.56 -12.29 -4.42
N LYS A 95 0.48 -11.47 -4.34
CA LYS A 95 0.57 -10.22 -5.11
C LYS A 95 1.95 -9.99 -5.73
N ALA A 96 1.96 -9.14 -6.75
CA ALA A 96 3.16 -8.51 -7.26
C ALA A 96 3.13 -7.02 -6.90
N VAL A 97 4.29 -6.49 -6.54
CA VAL A 97 4.52 -5.05 -6.41
C VAL A 97 5.66 -4.72 -7.36
N VAL A 98 5.36 -3.94 -8.39
CA VAL A 98 6.34 -3.41 -9.32
C VAL A 98 6.68 -2.00 -8.87
N LYS A 99 7.97 -1.75 -8.61
CA LYS A 99 8.48 -0.43 -8.26
C LYS A 99 9.07 0.20 -9.52
N MET A 100 8.66 1.43 -9.86
CA MET A 100 9.20 2.16 -11.01
C MET A 100 9.78 3.50 -10.57
N LEU A 101 11.05 3.75 -10.91
CA LEU A 101 11.72 4.99 -10.57
C LEU A 101 11.12 6.13 -11.41
N VAL A 102 10.46 7.09 -10.76
CA VAL A 102 9.67 8.11 -11.47
C VAL A 102 10.53 9.01 -12.34
N SER A 103 11.79 9.27 -11.96
CA SER A 103 12.72 10.05 -12.78
C SER A 103 13.17 9.35 -14.08
N GLN A 104 12.73 8.11 -14.31
CA GLN A 104 13.01 7.33 -15.53
C GLN A 104 11.76 7.09 -16.39
N LEU A 105 10.65 7.77 -16.09
CA LEU A 105 9.41 7.76 -16.87
C LEU A 105 9.35 8.95 -17.84
#